data_AF-D6SNC0-F1
#
_entry.id   AF-D6SNC0-F1
#
_cell.length_a   1.000
_cell.length_b   1.000
_cell.length_c   1.000
_cell.angle_alpha   90.00
_cell.angle_beta   90.00
_cell.angle_gamma   90.00
#
_symmetry.space_group_name_H-M   'P 1'
#
loop_
_entity.id
_entity.type
_entity.pdbx_description
1 polymer ?
#
loop_
_entity_poly.entity_id
_entity_poly.type
_entity_poly.pdbx_seq_one_letter_code
_entity_poly.pdbx_strand_id
1 'polypeptide(L)' 'MHVFADGISKVTLSNGNLRINLTQRGADNESVDAGTLIVPASQANNFLNGLAGSLKDLDEKLKAQREAQGETQ' A
#
# COMPACT_ATOMS: atom_id res chain seq x y z
N MET A 1 -15.55 0.26 5.90
CA MET A 1 -15.20 -0.94 5.11
C MET A 1 -13.71 -0.85 4.81
N HIS A 2 -12.91 -1.74 5.38
CA HIS A 2 -11.45 -1.76 5.17
C HIS A 2 -11.13 -2.95 4.27
N VAL A 3 -10.35 -2.71 3.22
CA VAL A 3 -9.83 -3.79 2.38
C VAL A 3 -8.51 -4.23 2.99
N PHE A 4 -8.42 -5.48 3.40
CA PHE A 4 -7.15 -6.07 3.84
C PHE A 4 -6.44 -6.60 2.60
N ALA A 5 -5.33 -5.98 2.23
CA ALA A 5 -4.53 -6.40 1.09
C ALA A 5 -3.06 -6.40 1.49
N ASP A 6 -2.43 -7.57 1.42
CA ASP A 6 -0.99 -7.74 1.66
C ASP A 6 -0.18 -7.84 0.37
N GLY A 7 -0.86 -7.93 -0.79
CA GLY A 7 -0.21 -8.01 -2.09
C GLY A 7 -0.86 -7.13 -3.15
N ILE A 8 -0.04 -6.72 -4.12
CA ILE A 8 -0.49 -6.16 -5.39
C ILE A 8 -0.23 -7.21 -6.46
N SER A 9 -1.28 -7.72 -7.10
CA SER A 9 -1.15 -8.75 -8.13
C SER A 9 -0.90 -8.15 -9.51
N LYS A 10 -1.65 -7.10 -9.86
CA LYS A 10 -1.61 -6.54 -11.21
C LYS A 10 -1.90 -5.05 -11.21
N VAL A 11 -1.14 -4.30 -12.00
CA VAL A 11 -1.39 -2.89 -12.27
C VAL A 11 -1.71 -2.75 -13.76
N THR A 12 -2.84 -2.13 -14.08
CA THR A 12 -3.26 -1.89 -15.46
C THR A 12 -3.72 -0.46 -15.65
N LEU A 13 -3.50 0.08 -16.84
CA LEU A 13 -4.03 1.37 -17.24
C LEU A 13 -5.10 1.13 -18.31
N SER A 14 -6.35 1.51 -18.04
CA SER A 14 -7.46 1.32 -18.98
C SER A 14 -8.51 2.41 -18.81
N ASN A 15 -9.00 2.95 -19.91
CA ASN A 15 -10.00 4.03 -19.93
C ASN A 15 -9.59 5.25 -19.09
N GLY A 16 -8.31 5.63 -19.13
CA GLY A 16 -7.79 6.75 -18.35
C GLY A 16 -7.78 6.52 -16.84
N ASN A 17 -7.90 5.27 -16.38
CA ASN A 17 -7.84 4.90 -14.97
C ASN A 17 -6.75 3.85 -14.75
N LEU A 18 -5.94 4.06 -13.72
CA LEU A 18 -5.04 3.07 -13.15
C LEU A 18 -5.87 2.12 -12.27
N ARG A 19 -5.81 0.83 -12.54
CA ARG A 19 -6.46 -0.24 -11.79
C ARG A 19 -5.38 -1.12 -11.17
N ILE A 20 -5.42 -1.24 -9.86
CA ILE A 20 -4.49 -2.02 -9.06
C ILE A 20 -5.30 -3.15 -8.42
N ASN A 21 -5.11 -4.38 -8.90
CA ASN A 21 -5.67 -5.56 -8.27
C ASN A 21 -4.88 -5.88 -7.01
N LEU A 22 -5.61 -5.91 -5.91
CA LEU A 22 -5.11 -6.19 -4.58
C LEU A 22 -5.44 -7.64 -4.24
N THR A 23 -4.47 -8.34 -3.69
CA THR A 23 -4.63 -9.71 -3.21
C THR A 23 -4.35 -9.79 -1.73
N GLN A 24 -4.96 -10.77 -1.09
CA GLN A 24 -4.71 -11.13 0.29
C GLN A 24 -4.32 -12.60 0.40
N ARG A 25 -3.46 -12.95 1.35
CA ARG A 25 -3.17 -14.33 1.69
C ARG A 25 -4.30 -14.93 2.54
N GLY A 26 -4.89 -16.01 2.04
CA GLY A 26 -5.88 -16.82 2.75
C GLY A 26 -5.25 -17.80 3.75
N ALA A 27 -6.10 -18.62 4.37
CA ALA A 27 -5.73 -19.57 5.42
C ALA A 27 -4.69 -20.63 4.99
N ASP A 28 -4.53 -20.87 3.69
CA ASP A 28 -3.66 -21.89 3.11
C ASP A 28 -2.49 -21.33 2.27
N ASN A 29 -2.06 -20.08 2.56
CA ASN A 29 -1.08 -19.35 1.72
C ASN A 29 -1.55 -19.08 0.28
N GLU A 30 -2.81 -19.37 -0.03
CA GLU A 30 -3.40 -19.10 -1.33
C GLU A 30 -3.68 -17.60 -1.48
N SER A 31 -3.33 -17.02 -2.64
CA SER A 31 -3.60 -15.62 -2.93
C SER A 31 -5.05 -15.46 -3.38
N VAL A 32 -5.85 -14.81 -2.55
CA VAL A 32 -7.27 -14.50 -2.81
C VAL A 32 -7.40 -13.06 -3.29
N ASP A 33 -8.32 -12.76 -4.20
CA ASP A 33 -8.60 -11.38 -4.60
C ASP A 33 -9.21 -10.60 -3.41
N ALA A 34 -8.53 -9.53 -3.00
CA ALA A 34 -8.97 -8.65 -1.91
C ALA A 34 -9.79 -7.47 -2.44
N GLY A 35 -9.60 -7.11 -3.71
CA GLY A 35 -10.34 -6.08 -4.40
C GLY A 35 -9.53 -5.34 -5.45
N THR A 36 -10.10 -4.27 -6.00
CA THR A 36 -9.41 -3.43 -6.99
C THR A 36 -9.41 -1.97 -6.54
N LEU A 37 -8.23 -1.39 -6.41
CA LEU A 37 -8.05 0.04 -6.24
C LEU A 37 -8.05 0.72 -7.61
N ILE A 38 -8.94 1.69 -7.81
CA ILE A 38 -9.05 2.45 -9.06
C ILE A 38 -8.64 3.89 -8.78
N VAL A 39 -7.68 4.40 -9.55
CA VAL A 39 -7.17 5.77 -9.45
C VAL A 39 -7.25 6.43 -10.83
N PRO A 40 -7.80 7.64 -10.97
CA PRO A 40 -7.76 8.37 -12.23
C PRO A 40 -6.30 8.56 -12.69
N ALA A 41 -6.00 8.26 -13.96
CA ALA A 41 -4.64 8.34 -14.48
C ALA A 41 -4.05 9.76 -14.38
N SER A 42 -4.90 10.79 -14.51
CA SER A 42 -4.51 12.19 -14.31
C SER A 42 -4.04 12.49 -12.89
N GLN A 43 -4.50 11.72 -11.90
CA GLN A 43 -4.15 11.87 -10.49
C GLN A 43 -3.16 10.80 -10.00
N ALA A 44 -2.83 9.81 -10.83
CA ALA A 44 -2.01 8.66 -10.45
C ALA A 44 -0.64 9.08 -9.89
N ASN A 45 0.05 10.04 -10.54
CA ASN A 45 1.32 10.54 -10.05
C ASN A 45 1.20 11.20 -8.67
N ASN A 46 0.17 12.04 -8.46
CA ASN A 46 -0.05 12.70 -7.18
C ASN A 46 -0.40 11.69 -6.08
N PHE A 47 -1.21 10.68 -6.41
CA PHE A 47 -1.56 9.59 -5.51
C PHE A 47 -0.32 8.77 -5.09
N LEU A 48 0.51 8.38 -6.04
CA LEU A 48 1.76 7.64 -5.77
C LEU A 48 2.74 8.48 -4.95
N ASN A 49 2.89 9.77 -5.26
CA ASN A 49 3.74 10.68 -4.49
C ASN A 49 3.23 10.85 -3.05
N GLY A 50 1.91 10.96 -2.85
CA GLY A 50 1.30 11.02 -1.52
C GLY A 50 1.52 9.74 -0.71
N LEU A 51 1.39 8.58 -1.34
CA LEU A 51 1.71 7.29 -0.72
C LEU A 51 3.20 7.19 -0.36
N ALA A 52 4.09 7.54 -1.28
CA ALA A 52 5.53 7.51 -1.06
C ALA A 52 5.96 8.45 0.06
N GLY A 53 5.40 9.67 0.11
CA GLY A 53 5.63 10.62 1.21
C GLY A 53 5.16 10.06 2.55
N SER A 54 3.92 9.58 2.61
CA SER A 54 3.34 9.02 3.85
C SER A 54 4.12 7.80 4.36
N LEU A 55 4.61 6.95 3.46
CA LEU A 55 5.45 5.80 3.82
C LEU A 55 6.81 6.22 4.37
N LYS A 56 7.41 7.30 3.85
CA LYS A 56 8.65 7.87 4.40
C LYS A 56 8.44 8.45 5.79
N ASP A 57 7.39 9.27 5.98
CA ASP A 57 7.04 9.81 7.31
C ASP A 57 6.80 8.70 8.33
N LEU A 58 6.16 7.60 7.91
CA LEU A 58 5.94 6.43 8.75
C LEU A 58 7.26 5.73 9.10
N ASP A 59 8.16 5.54 8.13
CA ASP A 59 9.49 4.94 8.36
C ASP A 59 10.32 5.77 9.34
N GLU A 60 10.31 7.10 9.20
CA GLU A 60 10.99 8.02 10.13
C GLU A 60 10.42 7.91 11.55
N LYS A 61 9.09 7.86 11.70
CA LYS A 61 8.45 7.65 13.02
C LYS A 61 8.78 6.29 13.62
N LEU A 62 8.83 5.23 12.81
CA LEU A 62 9.18 3.89 13.26
C LEU A 62 10.64 3.80 13.71
N LYS A 63 11.56 4.47 13.01
CA LYS A 63 12.97 4.57 13.42
C LYS A 63 13.11 5.32 14.74
N ALA A 64 12.50 6.51 14.85
CA ALA A 64 12.51 7.29 16.09
C ALA A 64 11.93 6.52 17.29
N GLN A 65 10.87 5.72 17.08
CA GLN A 65 10.34 4.84 18.13
C GLN A 65 11.30 3.70 18.50
N ARG A 66 12.01 3.12 17.54
CA ARG A 66 13.02 2.08 17.82
C ARG A 66 14.22 2.66 18.57
N GLU A 67 14.65 3.87 18.22
CA GLU A 67 15.73 4.59 18.92
C GLU A 67 15.30 4.92 20.35
N ALA A 68 14.10 5.46 20.55
CA ALA A 68 13.54 5.72 21.88
C ALA A 68 13.33 4.48 22.75
N GLN A 69 13.13 3.29 22.16
CA GLN A 69 13.04 2.01 22.89
C GLN A 69 14.39 1.33 23.09
N GLY A 70 15.44 1.72 22.34
CA GLY A 70 16.80 1.19 22.45
C GLY A 70 17.62 1.78 23.62
N GLU A 71 17.21 2.92 24.17
CA GLU A 71 17.91 3.63 25.25
C GLU A 71 17.43 3.26 26.68
N THR A 72 16.74 2.12 26.85
CA THR A 72 16.31 1.64 28.20
C THR A 72 16.90 0.28 28.62
N GLN A 73 18.10 -0.09 28.13
CA GLN A 73 18.87 -1.21 28.69
C GLN A 73 20.17 -0.75 29.33
#